data_AF-A0AA48GY88-F1
#
_entry.id   AF-A0AA48GY88-F1
#
_cell.length_a   1.000
_cell.length_b   1.000
_cell.length_c   1.000
_cell.angle_alpha   90.00
_cell.angle_beta   90.00
_cell.angle_gamma   90.00
#
_symmetry.space_group_name_H-M   'P 1'
#
loop_
_entity.id
_entity.type
_entity.pdbx_description
1 polymer ?
#
loop_
_entity_poly.entity_id
_entity_poly.type
_entity_poly.pdbx_seq_one_letter_code
_entity_poly.pdbx_strand_id
1 'polypeptide(L)' 'MPFDPEDAMPCGECCVCGEYLDHRDLGVCGECGQGFHFNRCGGWGASEHQCNNCKPDETREFGEPY' A
#
# COMPACT_ATOMS: atom_id res chain seq x y z
N MET A 1 12.02 -3.63 32.70
CA MET A 1 12.02 -4.02 31.28
C MET A 1 12.10 -2.75 30.46
N PRO A 2 13.31 -2.28 30.08
CA PRO A 2 13.42 -1.22 29.10
C PRO A 2 12.88 -1.76 27.78
N PHE A 3 11.92 -1.05 27.18
CA PHE A 3 11.49 -1.31 25.82
C PHE A 3 12.70 -1.13 24.90
N ASP A 4 13.18 -2.22 24.30
CA ASP A 4 14.21 -2.16 23.25
C ASP A 4 13.66 -1.34 22.07
N PRO A 5 14.29 -0.21 21.71
CA PRO A 5 13.79 0.69 20.67
C PRO A 5 13.85 0.08 19.26
N GLU A 6 14.50 -1.07 19.09
CA GLU A 6 14.64 -1.78 17.82
C GLU A 6 13.39 -2.58 17.42
N ASP A 7 12.43 -2.80 18.33
CA ASP A 7 11.15 -3.48 18.03
C ASP A 7 10.07 -2.51 17.51
N ALA A 8 10.35 -1.20 17.56
CA ALA A 8 9.54 -0.12 17.00
C ALA A 8 10.08 0.39 15.66
N MET A 9 10.93 -0.37 14.99
CA MET A 9 11.45 0.05 13.68
C MET A 9 10.31 0.02 12.65
N PRO A 10 10.01 1.16 11.98
CA PRO A 10 9.00 1.19 10.94
C PRO A 10 9.42 0.22 9.84
N CYS A 11 8.47 -0.56 9.34
CA CYS A 11 8.76 -1.57 8.31
C CYS A 11 9.09 -0.94 6.94
N GLY A 12 8.96 0.39 6.86
CA GLY A 12 9.23 1.24 5.71
C GLY A 12 8.37 2.50 5.75
N GLU A 13 8.44 3.29 4.68
CA GLU A 13 7.54 4.42 4.43
C GLU A 13 6.59 4.06 3.28
N CYS A 14 5.36 4.55 3.34
CA CYS A 14 4.39 4.33 2.29
C CYS A 14 4.80 5.06 1.01
N CYS A 15 4.87 4.35 -0.10
CA CYS A 15 5.21 4.93 -1.40
C CYS A 15 4.17 5.91 -1.97
N VAL A 16 2.98 5.98 -1.36
CA VAL A 16 1.87 6.83 -1.82
C VAL A 16 1.74 8.09 -0.97
N CYS A 17 1.76 7.99 0.36
CA CYS A 17 1.59 9.14 1.25
C CYS A 17 2.86 9.58 1.99
N GLY A 18 3.92 8.75 1.99
CA GLY A 18 5.16 9.03 2.73
C GLY A 18 5.06 8.86 4.25
N GLU A 19 3.95 8.36 4.78
CA GLU A 19 3.84 8.07 6.22
C GLU A 19 4.45 6.71 6.57
N TYR A 20 4.90 6.55 7.81
CA TYR A 20 5.46 5.29 8.30
C TYR A 20 4.46 4.14 8.23
N LEU A 21 4.98 2.96 7.88
CA LEU A 21 4.20 1.74 7.77
C LEU A 21 4.31 0.92 9.05
N ASP A 22 3.16 0.60 9.63
CA ASP A 22 3.02 -0.39 10.69
C ASP A 22 2.99 -1.81 10.11
N HIS A 23 3.61 -2.76 10.81
CA HIS A 23 3.59 -4.18 10.44
C HIS A 23 2.17 -4.76 10.26
N ARG A 24 1.16 -4.14 10.89
CA ARG A 24 -0.24 -4.59 10.83
C ARG A 24 -0.97 -4.18 9.55
N ASP A 25 -0.55 -3.08 8.93
CA ASP A 25 -1.20 -2.52 7.73
C ASP A 25 -0.24 -2.47 6.53
N LEU A 26 0.90 -3.15 6.63
CA LEU A 26 1.90 -3.25 5.56
C LEU A 26 1.38 -4.11 4.41
N GLY A 27 1.00 -3.46 3.31
CA GLY A 27 0.89 -4.06 1.99
C GLY A 27 2.20 -3.87 1.23
N VAL A 28 2.60 -4.86 0.42
CA VAL A 28 3.74 -4.74 -0.50
C VAL A 28 3.20 -4.83 -1.91
N CYS A 29 3.42 -3.80 -2.72
CA CYS A 29 2.95 -3.78 -4.10
C CYS A 29 3.74 -4.80 -4.90
N GLY A 30 3.09 -5.78 -5.55
CA GLY A 30 3.84 -6.77 -6.35
C GLY A 30 4.36 -6.20 -7.68
N GLU A 31 3.83 -5.07 -8.13
CA GLU A 31 4.28 -4.39 -9.35
C GLU A 31 5.57 -3.57 -9.10
N CYS A 32 5.55 -2.66 -8.13
CA CYS A 32 6.71 -1.80 -7.83
C CYS A 32 7.59 -2.28 -6.67
N GLY A 33 7.16 -3.30 -5.93
CA GLY A 33 7.89 -3.86 -4.79
C GLY A 33 7.90 -2.96 -3.54
N GLN A 34 7.20 -1.83 -3.55
CA GLN A 34 7.23 -0.87 -2.44
C GLN A 34 6.13 -1.14 -1.40
N GLY A 35 6.41 -0.78 -0.15
CA GLY A 35 5.47 -0.82 0.95
C GLY A 35 4.39 0.26 0.84
N PHE A 36 3.16 -0.08 1.21
CA PHE A 36 2.03 0.85 1.23
C PHE A 36 1.00 0.46 2.30
N HIS A 37 0.18 1.41 2.74
CA HIS A 37 -0.92 1.13 3.67
C HIS A 37 -2.02 0.35 2.95
N PHE A 38 -2.17 -0.93 3.31
CA PHE A 38 -3.07 -1.86 2.62
C PHE A 38 -4.54 -1.40 2.63
N ASN A 39 -5.01 -0.73 3.69
CA ASN A 39 -6.40 -0.25 3.79
C ASN A 39 -6.60 1.20 3.32
N ARG A 40 -5.53 1.98 3.12
CA ARG A 40 -5.62 3.44 2.87
C ARG A 40 -5.02 3.87 1.55
N CYS A 41 -3.85 3.33 1.22
CA CYS A 41 -3.01 3.75 0.10
C CYS A 41 -2.90 2.69 -1.00
N GLY A 42 -3.69 1.64 -0.92
CA GLY A 42 -3.81 0.61 -1.94
C GLY A 42 -4.85 -0.41 -1.53
N GLY A 43 -4.66 -1.64 -1.98
CA GLY A 43 -5.46 -2.78 -1.55
C GLY A 43 -5.16 -4.03 -2.37
N TRP A 44 -6.14 -4.93 -2.46
CA TRP A 44 -6.11 -6.03 -3.41
C TRP A 44 -6.34 -5.51 -4.84
N GLY A 45 -5.42 -5.84 -5.74
CA GLY A 45 -5.62 -5.81 -7.18
C GLY A 45 -6.16 -7.14 -7.70
N ALA A 46 -5.95 -7.44 -8.99
CA ALA A 46 -6.49 -8.64 -9.63
C ALA A 46 -5.99 -9.97 -9.02
N SER A 47 -4.71 -10.05 -8.68
CA SER A 47 -4.07 -11.26 -8.11
C SER A 47 -3.04 -10.99 -7.02
N GLU A 48 -2.72 -9.72 -6.77
CA GLU A 48 -1.68 -9.30 -5.84
C GLU A 48 -2.06 -7.98 -5.17
N HIS A 49 -1.34 -7.62 -4.10
CA HIS A 49 -1.43 -6.31 -3.48
C HIS A 49 -0.89 -5.24 -4.44
N GLN A 50 -1.65 -4.17 -4.63
CA GLN A 50 -1.23 -3.02 -5.45
C GLN A 50 -1.45 -1.72 -4.69
N CYS A 51 -0.43 -0.85 -4.71
CA CYS A 51 -0.53 0.51 -4.20
C CYS A 51 -1.30 1.39 -5.20
N ASN A 52 -1.92 2.48 -4.74
CA ASN A 52 -2.69 3.38 -5.60
C ASN A 52 -1.86 4.08 -6.70
N ASN A 53 -0.54 4.13 -6.58
CA ASN A 53 0.34 4.64 -7.64
C ASN A 53 0.43 3.66 -8.83
N CYS A 54 0.39 2.35 -8.54
CA CYS A 54 0.46 1.27 -9.54
C CYS A 54 -0.92 0.77 -9.95
N LYS A 55 -1.92 0.90 -9.07
CA LYS A 55 -3.26 0.43 -9.34
C LYS A 55 -3.78 1.21 -10.54
N PRO A 56 -4.12 0.54 -11.66
CA PRO A 56 -4.78 1.21 -12.76
C PRO A 56 -6.07 1.81 -12.22
N ASP A 57 -6.33 3.06 -12.57
CA ASP A 57 -7.56 3.75 -12.22
C ASP A 57 -8.73 2.98 -12.85
N GLU A 58 -9.35 2.07 -12.08
CA GLU A 58 -10.51 1.28 -12.53
C GLU A 58 -11.78 2.15 -12.66
N THR A 59 -11.65 3.48 -12.66
CA THR A 59 -12.78 4.40 -12.90
C THR A 59 -12.94 4.80 -14.36
N ARG A 60 -12.24 4.15 -15.30
CA ARG A 60 -12.33 4.51 -16.72
C ARG A 60 -13.03 3.55 -17.67
N GLU A 61 -13.63 2.45 -17.22
CA GLU A 61 -14.39 1.58 -18.14
C GLU A 61 -15.74 1.10 -17.59
N PHE A 62 -16.63 2.03 -17.25
CA PHE A 62 -18.05 1.83 -17.56
C PHE A 62 -18.41 2.80 -18.68
N GLY A 63 -18.27 2.30 -19.91
CA GLY A 63 -18.87 2.94 -21.06
C GLY A 63 -20.37 3.11 -20.82
N GLU A 64 -20.84 4.34 -21.00
CA GLU A 64 -22.22 4.60 -21.38
C GLU A 64 -22.13 5.50 -22.63
N PRO A 65 -22.25 4.94 -23.84
CA PRO A 65 -22.51 5.73 -25.02
C PRO A 65 -23.97 6.22 -24.99
N TYR A 66 -24.18 7.53 -24.89
CA TYR A 66 -25.42 8.19 -25.32
C TYR A 66 -25.08 9.39 -26.21
#